data_AF-A0A3Q1EK61-F1
#
_entry.id   AF-A0A3Q1EK61-F1
#
_cell.length_a   1.000
_cell.length_b   1.000
_cell.length_c   1.000
_cell.angle_alpha   90.00
_cell.angle_beta   90.00
_cell.angle_gamma   90.00
#
_symmetry.space_group_name_H-M   'P 1'
#
loop_
_entity.id
_entity.type
_entity.pdbx_description
1 polymer ?
#
loop_
_entity_poly.entity_id
_entity_poly.type
_entity_poly.pdbx_seq_one_letter_code
_entity_poly.pdbx_strand_id
1 'polypeptide(L)'
;MGGSQSVQIPGGGTEGYHVLRVQENSPGHRAGLEPFFDFIISICDTRMNRDNDTLKELLKINVERPIKMLLYSSKTLAVRETTVTPSTMWGGQGLLGVSIRFCSFEGVNENVWHVLEVEANSPAALAGLRPHADYIIGADSVMNESEDLFSIIETHEGKELKLYVYNTDTDNCREVVITPNSDWGGEGSLGCGIGYGYLHRIPTLPFAEGKNISFPAQTPNEPGSPPKDGFTEQVHLSAVVPTVPVVVSSSASTGLKQSLSSLSICSNPTAVLSYVSTGTLFTEVKLKIK
;
A
#
# COMPACT_ATOMS: atom_id res chain seq x y z
N MET A 1 -15.83 -13.52 -13.12
CA MET A 1 -15.63 -14.42 -11.97
C MET A 1 -14.24 -14.17 -11.41
N GLY A 2 -14.12 -13.36 -10.35
CA GLY A 2 -12.86 -13.12 -9.66
C GLY A 2 -13.05 -13.54 -8.21
N GLY A 3 -12.55 -14.72 -7.84
CA GLY A 3 -12.56 -15.16 -6.46
C GLY A 3 -11.49 -14.39 -5.70
N SER A 4 -11.91 -13.50 -4.80
CA SER A 4 -11.05 -13.00 -3.74
C SER A 4 -10.60 -14.22 -2.94
N GLN A 5 -9.31 -14.54 -2.98
CA GLN A 5 -8.71 -15.56 -2.11
C GLN A 5 -8.68 -15.01 -0.69
N SER A 6 -9.82 -15.03 0.00
CA SER A 6 -9.89 -14.72 1.42
C SER A 6 -9.41 -15.94 2.21
N VAL A 7 -8.44 -15.73 3.10
CA VAL A 7 -8.04 -16.75 4.06
C VAL A 7 -9.23 -17.06 4.95
N GLN A 8 -9.51 -18.35 5.17
CA GLN A 8 -10.52 -18.73 6.16
C GLN A 8 -10.03 -18.38 7.56
N ILE A 9 -10.65 -17.37 8.16
CA ILE A 9 -10.34 -16.92 9.51
C ILE A 9 -11.07 -17.84 10.51
N PRO A 10 -10.35 -18.50 11.43
CA PRO A 10 -10.98 -19.30 12.48
C PRO A 10 -11.97 -18.45 13.29
N GLY A 11 -13.22 -18.91 13.43
CA GLY A 11 -14.27 -18.15 14.11
C GLY A 11 -14.97 -17.07 13.26
N GLY A 12 -14.57 -16.90 12.00
CA GLY A 12 -15.17 -15.96 11.06
C GLY A 12 -14.83 -14.48 11.34
N GLY A 13 -15.38 -13.61 10.50
CA GLY A 13 -15.17 -12.15 10.54
C GLY A 13 -13.81 -11.71 10.00
N THR A 14 -13.73 -10.43 9.66
CA THR A 14 -12.52 -9.75 9.14
C THR A 14 -11.91 -8.80 10.17
N GLU A 15 -12.33 -8.87 11.43
CA GLU A 15 -11.90 -7.93 12.48
C GLU A 15 -10.88 -8.53 13.45
N GLY A 16 -10.02 -7.70 14.02
CA GLY A 16 -9.10 -8.09 15.08
C GLY A 16 -8.38 -6.88 15.68
N TYR A 17 -7.49 -7.14 16.64
CA TYR A 17 -6.63 -6.09 17.19
C TYR A 17 -5.37 -5.94 16.34
N HIS A 18 -5.33 -4.88 15.53
CA HIS A 18 -4.18 -4.48 14.74
C HIS A 18 -3.02 -4.08 15.64
N VAL A 19 -1.87 -4.71 15.46
CA VAL A 19 -0.64 -4.38 16.18
C VAL A 19 -0.03 -3.12 15.56
N LEU A 20 0.03 -2.01 16.28
CA LEU A 20 0.58 -0.74 15.79
C LEU A 20 2.06 -0.60 16.12
N ARG A 21 2.44 -1.02 17.32
CA ARG A 21 3.79 -0.89 17.85
C ARG A 21 4.12 -2.07 18.74
N VAL A 22 5.37 -2.49 18.72
CA VAL A 22 5.92 -3.49 19.62
C VAL A 22 7.18 -2.93 20.27
N GLN A 23 7.23 -2.89 21.60
CA GLN A 23 8.40 -2.42 22.34
C GLN A 23 9.52 -3.48 22.29
N GLU A 24 10.76 -3.04 22.16
CA GLU A 24 11.92 -3.93 22.19
C GLU A 24 11.97 -4.74 23.49
N ASN A 25 12.44 -5.98 23.41
CA ASN A 25 12.55 -6.92 24.54
C ASN A 25 11.23 -7.25 25.27
N SER A 26 10.09 -6.74 24.79
CA SER A 26 8.77 -7.03 25.35
C SER A 26 8.32 -8.47 25.09
N PRO A 27 7.33 -8.98 25.83
CA PRO A 27 6.72 -10.27 25.52
C PRO A 27 6.20 -10.36 24.09
N GLY A 28 5.61 -9.28 23.56
CA GLY A 28 5.14 -9.21 22.18
C GLY A 28 6.27 -9.32 21.17
N HIS A 29 7.41 -8.66 21.43
CA HIS A 29 8.60 -8.77 20.60
C HIS A 29 9.13 -10.20 20.57
N ARG A 30 9.24 -10.84 21.74
CA ARG A 30 9.71 -12.24 21.85
C ARG A 30 8.77 -13.25 21.20
N ALA A 31 7.48 -12.93 21.11
CA ALA A 31 6.48 -13.74 20.43
C ALA A 31 6.45 -13.52 18.91
N GLY A 32 7.28 -12.62 18.37
CA GLY A 32 7.34 -12.34 16.94
C GLY A 32 6.11 -11.61 16.40
N LEU A 33 5.52 -10.73 17.22
CA LEU A 33 4.51 -9.78 16.74
C LEU A 33 5.18 -8.75 15.84
N GLU A 34 4.70 -8.66 14.61
CA GLU A 34 5.14 -7.69 13.62
C GLU A 34 4.23 -6.45 13.69
N PRO A 35 4.78 -5.26 14.01
CA PRO A 35 4.04 -4.01 13.91
C PRO A 35 3.43 -3.85 12.51
N PHE A 36 2.23 -3.28 12.47
CA PHE A 36 1.36 -3.03 11.32
C PHE A 36 0.88 -4.26 10.53
N PHE A 37 1.69 -5.30 10.40
CA PHE A 37 1.27 -6.45 9.60
C PHE A 37 0.38 -7.41 10.37
N ASP A 38 0.56 -7.51 11.69
CA ASP A 38 -0.19 -8.47 12.47
C ASP A 38 -1.50 -7.94 13.03
N PHE A 39 -2.50 -8.82 13.00
CA PHE A 39 -3.78 -8.67 13.64
C PHE A 39 -3.99 -9.82 14.61
N ILE A 40 -4.16 -9.49 15.88
CA ILE A 40 -4.54 -10.47 16.91
C ILE A 40 -6.01 -10.81 16.70
N ILE A 41 -6.25 -11.99 16.13
CA ILE A 41 -7.61 -12.46 15.82
C ILE A 41 -8.17 -13.34 16.92
N SER A 42 -7.33 -14.08 17.66
CA SER A 42 -7.77 -14.87 18.82
C SER A 42 -6.68 -14.96 19.89
N ILE A 43 -7.12 -15.06 21.15
CA ILE A 43 -6.27 -15.44 22.30
C ILE A 43 -6.87 -16.68 22.94
N CYS A 44 -6.02 -17.67 23.23
CA CYS A 44 -6.41 -19.01 23.63
C CYS A 44 -7.42 -19.57 22.61
N ASP A 45 -8.67 -19.78 23.02
CA ASP A 45 -9.75 -20.24 22.16
C ASP A 45 -10.84 -19.16 21.94
N THR A 46 -10.56 -17.92 22.35
CA THR A 46 -11.52 -16.80 22.25
C THR A 46 -11.21 -15.93 21.04
N ARG A 47 -12.19 -15.78 20.16
CA ARG A 47 -12.13 -14.89 18.99
C ARG A 47 -12.28 -13.42 19.40
N MET A 48 -11.35 -12.58 18.95
CA MET A 48 -11.35 -11.12 19.15
C MET A 48 -12.15 -10.41 18.06
N ASN A 49 -13.48 -10.50 18.11
CA ASN A 49 -14.39 -9.94 17.11
C ASN A 49 -15.15 -8.68 17.59
N ARG A 50 -14.79 -8.13 18.74
CA ARG A 50 -15.39 -6.92 19.30
C ARG A 50 -14.31 -6.08 19.97
N ASP A 51 -14.47 -4.76 19.90
CA ASP A 51 -13.67 -3.85 20.71
C ASP A 51 -14.19 -3.85 22.16
N ASN A 52 -13.59 -4.66 23.02
CA ASN A 52 -13.95 -4.76 24.43
C ASN A 52 -12.72 -5.08 25.30
N ASP A 53 -12.93 -5.27 26.60
CA ASP A 53 -11.84 -5.56 27.53
C ASP A 53 -11.43 -7.05 27.57
N THR A 54 -12.03 -7.92 26.76
CA THR A 54 -11.75 -9.38 26.78
C THR A 54 -10.28 -9.70 26.57
N LEU A 55 -9.63 -9.03 25.61
CA LEU A 55 -8.19 -9.19 25.38
C LEU A 55 -7.39 -8.86 26.65
N LYS A 56 -7.70 -7.73 27.29
CA LYS A 56 -7.01 -7.25 28.50
C LYS A 56 -7.24 -8.19 29.68
N GLU A 57 -8.46 -8.70 29.85
CA GLU A 57 -8.82 -9.64 30.91
C GLU A 57 -8.10 -10.98 30.75
N LEU A 58 -8.09 -11.55 29.54
CA LEU A 58 -7.39 -12.81 29.26
C LEU A 58 -5.88 -12.69 29.50
N LEU A 59 -5.27 -11.55 29.16
CA LEU A 59 -3.86 -11.28 29.45
C LEU A 59 -3.61 -11.19 30.97
N LYS A 60 -4.49 -10.51 31.72
CA LYS A 60 -4.38 -10.37 33.19
C LYS A 60 -4.51 -11.71 33.92
N ILE A 61 -5.41 -12.58 33.47
CA ILE A 61 -5.64 -13.89 34.09
C ILE A 61 -4.45 -14.85 33.84
N ASN A 62 -3.72 -14.65 32.74
CA ASN A 62 -2.61 -15.49 32.32
C ASN A 62 -1.24 -14.81 32.47
N VAL A 63 -1.10 -13.88 33.41
CA VAL A 63 0.21 -13.26 33.72
C VAL A 63 1.21 -14.34 34.14
N GLU A 64 2.42 -14.25 33.57
CA GLU A 64 3.52 -15.20 33.68
C GLU A 64 3.20 -16.64 33.19
N ARG A 65 2.14 -16.82 32.39
CA ARG A 65 1.79 -18.11 31.79
C ARG A 65 1.79 -18.02 30.26
N PRO A 66 2.35 -19.02 29.56
CA PRO A 66 2.29 -19.05 28.10
C PRO A 66 0.85 -19.24 27.63
N ILE A 67 0.40 -18.36 26.74
CA ILE A 67 -0.90 -18.43 26.08
C ILE A 67 -0.72 -18.51 24.56
N LYS A 68 -1.61 -19.26 23.92
CA LYS A 68 -1.69 -19.33 22.46
C LYS A 68 -2.38 -18.09 21.92
N MET A 69 -1.89 -17.60 20.79
CA MET A 69 -2.46 -16.45 20.09
C MET A 69 -2.46 -16.74 18.60
N LEU A 70 -3.58 -16.43 17.93
CA LEU A 70 -3.69 -16.52 16.48
C LEU A 70 -3.55 -15.11 15.89
N LEU A 71 -2.68 -15.00 14.90
CA LEU A 71 -2.34 -13.77 14.20
C LEU A 71 -2.68 -13.90 12.73
N TYR A 72 -3.39 -12.94 12.17
CA TYR A 72 -3.45 -12.74 10.74
C TYR A 72 -2.37 -11.74 10.32
N SER A 73 -1.53 -12.11 9.35
CA SER A 73 -0.54 -11.19 8.76
C SER A 73 -1.05 -10.63 7.44
N SER A 74 -1.12 -9.30 7.35
CA SER A 74 -1.46 -8.60 6.11
C SER A 74 -0.32 -8.65 5.07
N LYS A 75 0.92 -8.94 5.51
CA LYS A 75 2.11 -9.14 4.65
C LYS A 75 2.08 -10.49 3.93
N THR A 76 1.81 -11.57 4.67
CA THR A 76 1.81 -12.93 4.11
C THR A 76 0.42 -13.40 3.68
N LEU A 77 -0.63 -12.65 4.00
CA LEU A 77 -2.03 -13.05 3.80
C LEU A 77 -2.27 -14.45 4.37
N ALA A 78 -1.84 -14.68 5.61
CA ALA A 78 -1.94 -15.99 6.25
C ALA A 78 -2.17 -15.85 7.76
N VAL A 79 -2.80 -16.88 8.34
CA VAL A 79 -2.97 -17.01 9.79
C VAL A 79 -1.84 -17.87 10.35
N ARG A 80 -1.20 -17.41 11.42
CA ARG A 80 -0.19 -18.16 12.18
C ARG A 80 -0.51 -18.20 13.66
N GLU A 81 -0.17 -19.31 14.32
CA GLU A 81 -0.22 -19.44 15.78
C GLU A 81 1.14 -19.03 16.37
N THR A 82 1.10 -18.22 17.43
CA THR A 82 2.27 -17.91 18.26
C THR A 82 1.95 -18.18 19.74
N THR A 83 2.98 -18.35 20.55
CA THR A 83 2.86 -18.43 22.00
C THR A 83 3.47 -17.19 22.61
N VAL A 84 2.72 -16.52 23.47
CA VAL A 84 3.18 -15.32 24.19
C VAL A 84 3.00 -15.52 25.69
N THR A 85 3.94 -15.01 26.48
CA THR A 85 3.86 -15.05 27.94
C THR A 85 3.69 -13.62 28.46
N PRO A 86 2.46 -13.16 28.77
CA PRO A 86 2.23 -11.84 29.31
C PRO A 86 3.01 -11.68 30.62
N SER A 87 3.69 -10.55 30.81
CA SER A 87 4.56 -10.38 31.97
C SER A 87 4.51 -8.97 32.53
N THR A 88 4.68 -8.84 33.84
CA THR A 88 4.89 -7.56 34.53
C THR A 88 6.36 -7.28 34.83
N MET A 89 7.24 -8.24 34.59
CA MET A 89 8.65 -8.21 35.03
C MET A 89 9.64 -7.75 33.96
N TRP A 90 9.19 -7.43 32.75
CA TRP A 90 10.09 -7.10 31.62
C TRP A 90 10.51 -5.62 31.57
N GLY A 91 10.00 -4.78 32.48
CA GLY A 91 10.49 -3.41 32.70
C GLY A 91 9.85 -2.31 31.83
N GLY A 92 8.95 -2.65 30.91
CA GLY A 92 8.23 -1.67 30.09
C GLY A 92 6.74 -1.52 30.44
N GLN A 93 6.00 -0.85 29.55
CA GLN A 93 4.58 -0.54 29.76
C GLN A 93 3.66 -1.65 29.23
N GLY A 94 2.73 -2.11 30.08
CA GLY A 94 1.73 -3.13 29.74
C GLY A 94 2.24 -4.57 29.83
N LEU A 95 1.33 -5.53 29.67
CA LEU A 95 1.65 -6.97 29.83
C LEU A 95 2.35 -7.58 28.61
N LEU A 96 2.14 -6.99 27.43
CA LEU A 96 2.73 -7.45 26.17
C LEU A 96 3.76 -6.47 25.59
N GLY A 97 3.73 -5.21 26.02
CA GLY A 97 4.53 -4.15 25.40
C GLY A 97 4.10 -3.79 23.99
N VAL A 98 2.82 -3.91 23.67
CA VAL A 98 2.27 -3.58 22.34
C VAL A 98 1.24 -2.47 22.41
N SER A 99 1.19 -1.64 21.37
CA SER A 99 0.07 -0.75 21.08
C SER A 99 -0.83 -1.42 20.04
N ILE A 100 -2.14 -1.38 20.26
CA ILE A 100 -3.12 -2.08 19.43
C ILE A 100 -4.36 -1.21 19.18
N ARG A 101 -5.03 -1.46 18.07
CA ARG A 101 -6.34 -0.87 17.74
C ARG A 101 -7.27 -1.95 17.20
N PHE A 102 -8.54 -1.92 17.60
CA PHE A 102 -9.53 -2.81 16.99
C PHE A 102 -9.95 -2.26 15.62
N CYS A 103 -9.76 -3.04 14.55
CA CYS A 103 -10.24 -2.69 13.21
C CYS A 103 -10.39 -3.93 12.32
N SER A 104 -10.99 -3.72 11.14
CA SER A 104 -10.99 -4.71 10.07
C SER A 104 -9.58 -4.85 9.47
N PHE A 105 -9.18 -6.07 9.11
CA PHE A 105 -8.01 -6.34 8.28
C PHE A 105 -8.36 -6.51 6.79
N GLU A 106 -9.62 -6.34 6.43
CA GLU A 106 -10.04 -6.20 5.04
C GLU A 106 -9.53 -4.86 4.50
N GLY A 107 -8.95 -4.85 3.30
CA GLY A 107 -8.48 -3.61 2.66
C GLY A 107 -7.31 -2.89 3.35
N VAL A 108 -6.73 -3.42 4.44
CA VAL A 108 -5.63 -2.74 5.16
C VAL A 108 -4.40 -2.49 4.28
N ASN A 109 -4.14 -3.39 3.34
CA ASN A 109 -3.04 -3.24 2.37
C ASN A 109 -3.30 -2.15 1.32
N GLU A 110 -4.52 -1.62 1.28
CA GLU A 110 -4.95 -0.58 0.35
C GLU A 110 -4.88 0.80 1.01
N ASN A 111 -5.15 0.87 2.32
CA ASN A 111 -5.15 2.10 3.11
C ASN A 111 -3.74 2.51 3.54
N VAL A 112 -2.85 2.70 2.55
CA VAL A 112 -1.46 3.09 2.73
C VAL A 112 -1.11 4.24 1.80
N TRP A 113 -0.46 5.27 2.32
CA TRP A 113 0.00 6.44 1.59
C TRP A 113 1.53 6.51 1.61
N HIS A 114 2.14 6.36 0.44
CA HIS A 114 3.60 6.36 0.26
C HIS A 114 4.12 7.80 0.22
N VAL A 115 5.06 8.13 1.11
CA VAL A 115 5.77 9.41 1.09
C VAL A 115 6.75 9.44 -0.08
N LEU A 116 6.60 10.40 -0.99
CA LEU A 116 7.45 10.57 -2.18
C LEU A 116 8.52 11.64 -1.90
N GLU A 117 8.61 12.69 -2.70
CA GLU A 117 9.45 13.83 -2.43
C GLU A 117 9.05 14.57 -1.13
N VAL A 118 10.03 15.06 -0.38
CA VAL A 118 9.82 15.89 0.82
C VAL A 118 10.63 17.16 0.66
N GLU A 119 9.96 18.31 0.71
CA GLU A 119 10.59 19.62 0.55
C GLU A 119 11.36 20.04 1.80
N ALA A 120 12.48 20.73 1.62
CA ALA A 120 13.28 21.20 2.74
C ALA A 120 12.53 22.25 3.57
N ASN A 121 12.66 22.17 4.90
CA ASN A 121 11.95 23.04 5.87
C ASN A 121 10.41 22.97 5.80
N SER A 122 9.86 21.99 5.09
CA SER A 122 8.43 21.72 5.08
C SER A 122 7.94 21.12 6.41
N PRO A 123 6.63 21.18 6.69
CA PRO A 123 6.04 20.45 7.81
C PRO A 123 6.40 18.97 7.84
N ALA A 124 6.44 18.30 6.68
CA ALA A 124 6.85 16.90 6.55
C ALA A 124 8.33 16.68 6.91
N ALA A 125 9.22 17.57 6.47
CA ALA A 125 10.64 17.50 6.82
C ALA A 125 10.86 17.74 8.32
N LEU A 126 10.17 18.72 8.90
CA LEU A 126 10.24 19.03 10.34
C LEU A 126 9.70 17.88 11.20
N ALA A 127 8.68 17.17 10.72
CA ALA A 127 8.15 15.97 11.35
C ALA A 127 9.08 14.74 11.19
N GLY A 128 10.09 14.80 10.32
CA GLY A 128 11.03 13.71 10.09
C GLY A 128 10.48 12.59 9.20
N LEU A 129 9.57 12.91 8.27
CA LEU A 129 9.18 12.00 7.20
C LEU A 129 10.35 11.81 6.22
N ARG A 130 10.62 10.55 5.87
CA ARG A 130 11.69 10.14 4.97
C ARG A 130 11.14 9.88 3.57
N PRO A 131 11.67 10.57 2.54
CA PRO A 131 11.20 10.38 1.18
C PRO A 131 11.43 8.94 0.70
N HIS A 132 10.47 8.39 -0.02
CA HIS A 132 10.45 7.04 -0.63
C HIS A 132 10.56 5.82 0.29
N ALA A 133 10.96 6.02 1.55
CA ALA A 133 11.11 4.93 2.52
C ALA A 133 9.90 4.81 3.46
N ASP A 134 9.19 5.93 3.69
CA ASP A 134 8.07 6.01 4.62
C ASP A 134 6.71 5.78 3.95
N TYR A 135 5.87 5.04 4.67
CA TYR A 135 4.50 4.73 4.31
C TYR A 135 3.60 5.11 5.48
N ILE A 136 2.72 6.08 5.29
CA ILE A 136 1.70 6.45 6.27
C ILE A 136 0.64 5.36 6.22
N ILE A 137 0.37 4.78 7.38
CA ILE A 137 -0.47 3.60 7.57
C ILE A 137 -1.65 3.86 8.53
N GLY A 138 -1.69 5.05 9.12
CA GLY A 138 -2.60 5.38 10.19
C GLY A 138 -2.52 6.84 10.61
N ALA A 139 -3.59 7.32 11.24
CA ALA A 139 -3.60 8.54 12.05
C ALA A 139 -4.30 8.26 13.40
N ASP A 140 -4.09 9.14 14.37
CA ASP A 140 -4.72 9.09 15.70
C ASP A 140 -6.22 9.40 15.63
N SER A 141 -6.65 10.16 14.63
CA SER A 141 -8.08 10.27 14.28
C SER A 141 -8.56 8.97 13.65
N VAL A 142 -9.78 8.55 13.97
CA VAL A 142 -10.40 7.34 13.39
C VAL A 142 -10.48 7.54 11.88
N MET A 143 -9.56 6.89 11.15
CA MET A 143 -9.65 6.81 9.69
C MET A 143 -10.71 5.76 9.38
N ASN A 144 -11.91 6.20 9.03
CA ASN A 144 -12.88 5.30 8.44
C ASN A 144 -12.33 4.83 7.09
N GLU A 145 -12.68 3.60 6.68
CA GLU A 145 -12.23 2.90 5.46
C GLU A 145 -12.43 3.69 4.14
N SER A 146 -13.00 4.89 4.20
CA SER A 146 -13.32 5.77 3.08
C SER A 146 -12.96 7.25 3.30
N GLU A 147 -12.39 7.64 4.45
CA GLU A 147 -11.92 9.02 4.65
C GLU A 147 -10.42 9.11 4.31
N ASP A 148 -10.15 9.88 3.26
CA ASP A 148 -8.85 10.09 2.68
C ASP A 148 -7.94 10.79 3.71
N LEU A 149 -6.71 10.32 3.89
CA LEU A 149 -5.68 10.98 4.71
C LEU A 149 -5.67 12.51 4.48
N PHE A 150 -5.97 12.94 3.26
CA PHE A 150 -6.12 14.34 2.86
C PHE A 150 -7.19 15.11 3.66
N SER A 151 -8.39 14.55 3.88
CA SER A 151 -9.43 15.22 4.67
C SER A 151 -9.01 15.38 6.14
N ILE A 152 -8.26 14.42 6.68
CA ILE A 152 -7.73 14.51 8.04
C ILE A 152 -6.67 15.61 8.12
N ILE A 153 -5.80 15.73 7.12
CA ILE A 153 -4.79 16.79 7.04
C ILE A 153 -5.47 18.17 6.97
N GLU A 154 -6.44 18.34 6.08
CA GLU A 154 -7.17 19.62 5.90
C GLU A 154 -7.89 20.07 7.18
N THR A 155 -8.49 19.14 7.92
CA THR A 155 -9.20 19.44 9.18
C THR A 155 -8.25 19.72 10.36
N HIS A 156 -6.98 19.31 10.24
CA HIS A 156 -5.93 19.51 11.25
C HIS A 156 -4.96 20.63 10.89
N GLU A 157 -5.36 21.54 10.00
CA GLU A 157 -4.60 22.74 9.68
C GLU A 157 -4.23 23.55 10.95
N GLY A 158 -2.94 23.80 11.14
CA GLY A 158 -2.37 24.49 12.30
C GLY A 158 -2.38 23.69 13.61
N LYS A 159 -2.75 22.40 13.59
CA LYS A 159 -2.82 21.53 14.78
C LYS A 159 -1.90 20.33 14.64
N GLU A 160 -1.41 19.84 15.78
CA GLU A 160 -0.62 18.60 15.81
C GLU A 160 -1.50 17.40 15.43
N LEU A 161 -1.07 16.66 14.42
CA LEU A 161 -1.65 15.42 13.94
C LEU A 161 -0.64 14.29 14.15
N LYS A 162 -1.06 13.25 14.86
CA LYS A 162 -0.26 12.03 15.05
C LYS A 162 -0.53 11.06 13.90
N LEU A 163 0.52 10.74 13.16
CA LEU A 163 0.54 9.74 12.09
C LEU A 163 1.30 8.49 12.54
N TYR A 164 0.83 7.34 12.08
CA TYR A 164 1.56 6.07 12.17
C TYR A 164 2.25 5.83 10.84
N VAL A 165 3.56 5.62 10.87
CA VAL A 165 4.40 5.54 9.68
C VAL A 165 5.25 4.29 9.73
N TYR A 166 5.12 3.43 8.73
CA TYR A 166 6.01 2.31 8.47
C TYR A 166 7.21 2.78 7.65
N ASN A 167 8.42 2.36 8.01
CA ASN A 167 9.62 2.64 7.26
C ASN A 167 10.25 1.35 6.72
N THR A 168 10.44 1.29 5.41
CA THR A 168 11.01 0.12 4.72
C THR A 168 12.47 -0.16 5.07
N ASP A 169 13.28 0.87 5.34
CA ASP A 169 14.71 0.69 5.68
C ASP A 169 14.89 0.00 7.04
N THR A 170 14.04 0.35 8.00
CA THR A 170 14.10 -0.17 9.38
C THR A 170 13.16 -1.34 9.64
N ASP A 171 12.28 -1.67 8.66
CA ASP A 171 11.18 -2.62 8.80
C ASP A 171 10.36 -2.42 10.09
N ASN A 172 10.11 -1.16 10.45
CA ASN A 172 9.50 -0.79 11.72
C ASN A 172 8.50 0.36 11.57
N CYS A 173 7.53 0.39 12.49
CA CYS A 173 6.53 1.44 12.58
C CYS A 173 6.90 2.44 13.68
N ARG A 174 6.69 3.72 13.40
CA ARG A 174 6.89 4.81 14.36
C ARG A 174 5.74 5.81 14.31
N GLU A 175 5.56 6.48 15.44
CA GLU A 175 4.66 7.63 15.55
C GLU A 175 5.40 8.88 15.07
N VAL A 176 4.75 9.66 14.23
CA VAL A 176 5.23 10.93 13.71
C VAL A 176 4.19 11.98 14.03
N VAL A 177 4.60 13.04 14.74
CA VAL A 177 3.74 14.21 14.96
C VAL A 177 4.04 15.23 13.88
N ILE A 178 3.04 15.58 13.11
CA ILE A 178 3.12 16.58 12.03
C ILE A 178 2.11 17.68 12.29
N THR A 179 2.47 18.93 11.95
CA THR A 179 1.55 20.07 12.05
C THR A 179 1.31 20.59 10.64
N PRO A 180 0.18 20.25 9.99
CA PRO A 180 -0.17 20.78 8.69
C PRO A 180 -0.20 22.32 8.72
N ASN A 181 0.42 22.94 7.73
CA ASN A 181 0.49 24.38 7.58
C ASN A 181 0.59 24.71 6.09
N SER A 182 -0.39 25.42 5.55
CA SER A 182 -0.52 25.88 4.16
C SER A 182 0.27 27.17 3.91
N ASP A 183 0.52 27.96 4.96
CA ASP A 183 1.27 29.23 4.91
C ASP A 183 2.78 29.05 5.16
N TRP A 184 3.31 27.82 5.10
CA TRP A 184 4.73 27.53 5.34
C TRP A 184 5.69 28.05 4.26
N GLY A 185 5.15 28.59 3.16
CA GLY A 185 5.91 29.21 2.07
C GLY A 185 6.25 28.29 0.89
N GLY A 186 5.78 27.05 0.92
CA GLY A 186 5.83 26.13 -0.21
C GLY A 186 4.44 25.71 -0.66
N GLU A 187 4.30 24.47 -1.12
CA GLU A 187 3.07 23.96 -1.72
C GLU A 187 2.45 22.84 -0.88
N GLY A 188 1.13 22.83 -0.77
CA GLY A 188 0.41 21.92 0.13
C GLY A 188 0.56 22.30 1.60
N SER A 189 -0.22 21.63 2.45
CA SER A 189 -0.11 21.79 3.90
C SER A 189 1.03 20.97 4.53
N LEU A 190 1.59 19.99 3.80
CA LEU A 190 2.66 19.14 4.32
C LEU A 190 4.02 19.39 3.66
N GLY A 191 4.05 19.84 2.40
CA GLY A 191 5.27 19.95 1.60
C GLY A 191 5.92 18.60 1.26
N CYS A 192 5.11 17.57 1.04
CA CYS A 192 5.58 16.30 0.49
C CYS A 192 4.62 15.76 -0.58
N GLY A 193 5.15 14.98 -1.52
CA GLY A 193 4.36 14.19 -2.46
C GLY A 193 3.81 12.95 -1.76
N ILE A 194 2.56 12.59 -2.06
CA ILE A 194 1.92 11.39 -1.52
C ILE A 194 1.45 10.52 -2.68
N GLY A 195 1.93 9.29 -2.72
CA GLY A 195 1.48 8.26 -3.65
C GLY A 195 0.45 7.34 -3.02
N TYR A 196 -0.58 6.96 -3.77
CA TYR A 196 -1.62 6.04 -3.35
C TYR A 196 -1.90 4.99 -4.43
N GLY A 197 -2.41 3.83 -4.01
CA GLY A 197 -2.81 2.75 -4.92
C GLY A 197 -1.73 1.68 -5.11
N TYR A 198 -1.92 0.83 -6.12
CA TYR A 198 -1.20 -0.46 -6.25
C TYR A 198 0.33 -0.33 -6.25
N LEU A 199 0.89 0.68 -6.93
CA LEU A 199 2.35 0.91 -7.00
C LEU A 199 2.94 1.53 -5.74
N HIS A 200 2.09 2.00 -4.83
CA HIS A 200 2.46 2.70 -3.60
C HIS A 200 2.11 1.90 -2.35
N ARG A 201 1.84 0.59 -2.50
CA ARG A 201 1.66 -0.32 -1.36
C ARG A 201 3.01 -0.67 -0.74
N ILE A 202 2.97 -1.06 0.53
CA ILE A 202 4.16 -1.56 1.22
C ILE A 202 4.66 -2.81 0.48
N PRO A 203 5.96 -2.91 0.15
CA PRO A 203 6.51 -4.08 -0.50
C PRO A 203 6.26 -5.33 0.34
N THR A 204 5.39 -6.21 -0.14
CA THR A 204 5.31 -7.58 0.38
C THR A 204 6.45 -8.34 -0.26
N LEU A 205 7.41 -8.80 0.55
CA LEU A 205 8.47 -9.69 0.06
C LEU A 205 7.79 -10.85 -0.68
N PRO A 206 8.04 -11.02 -2.00
CA PRO A 206 7.53 -12.18 -2.69
C PRO A 206 8.17 -13.41 -2.03
N PHE A 207 7.32 -14.39 -1.78
CA PHE A 207 7.67 -15.74 -1.35
C PHE A 207 9.03 -16.21 -1.87
N ALA A 208 9.80 -16.85 -0.99
CA ALA A 208 11.06 -17.48 -1.36
C ALA A 208 10.87 -18.48 -2.53
N GLU A 209 11.85 -18.45 -3.44
CA GLU A 209 12.27 -19.51 -4.37
C GLU A 209 11.40 -19.82 -5.62
N GLY A 210 11.90 -19.34 -6.77
CA GLY A 210 12.29 -20.29 -7.82
C GLY A 210 11.21 -20.87 -8.73
N LYS A 211 9.98 -20.34 -8.78
CA LYS A 211 9.10 -20.63 -9.91
C LYS A 211 9.39 -19.67 -11.05
N ASN A 212 10.29 -20.10 -11.94
CA ASN A 212 10.36 -19.58 -13.30
C ASN A 212 8.94 -19.49 -13.85
N ILE A 213 8.48 -18.27 -14.11
CA ILE A 213 7.31 -18.04 -14.93
C ILE A 213 7.72 -18.46 -16.34
N SER A 214 7.63 -19.77 -16.60
CA SER A 214 7.73 -20.31 -17.93
C SER A 214 6.41 -19.98 -18.61
N PHE A 215 6.44 -18.95 -19.46
CA PHE A 215 5.43 -18.82 -20.49
C PHE A 215 5.42 -20.14 -21.28
N PRO A 216 4.25 -20.75 -21.54
CA PRO A 216 4.21 -21.92 -22.39
C PRO A 216 4.62 -21.48 -23.80
N ALA A 217 5.91 -21.62 -24.10
CA ALA A 217 6.38 -21.69 -25.46
C ALA A 217 5.74 -22.96 -26.03
N GLN A 218 4.77 -22.79 -26.93
CA GLN A 218 4.28 -23.88 -27.76
C GLN A 218 5.48 -24.40 -28.56
N THR A 219 6.06 -25.50 -28.10
CA THR A 219 6.95 -26.34 -28.88
C THR A 219 6.08 -27.19 -29.81
N PRO A 220 6.19 -27.06 -31.13
CA PRO A 220 5.55 -28.00 -32.06
C PRO A 220 6.32 -29.32 -31.95
N ASN A 221 5.68 -30.34 -31.37
CA ASN A 221 6.20 -31.70 -31.40
C ASN A 221 6.15 -32.25 -32.84
N GLU A 222 7.22 -32.98 -33.16
CA GLU A 222 7.57 -33.65 -34.41
C GLU A 222 6.73 -34.95 -34.65
N PRO A 223 6.94 -35.72 -35.74
CA PRO A 223 6.00 -35.84 -36.86
C PRO A 223 5.24 -37.19 -36.91
N GLY A 224 3.96 -37.14 -37.28
CA GLY A 224 3.14 -38.31 -37.62
C GLY A 224 3.07 -38.55 -39.14
N SER A 225 3.28 -39.80 -39.54
CA SER A 225 3.35 -40.34 -40.92
C SER A 225 2.20 -39.99 -41.88
N PRO A 226 2.43 -39.94 -43.21
CA PRO A 226 1.39 -39.60 -44.20
C PRO A 226 0.70 -40.83 -44.80
N PRO A 227 -0.53 -40.67 -45.31
CA PRO A 227 -0.85 -41.24 -46.61
C PRO A 227 -1.41 -40.22 -47.61
N LYS A 228 -0.80 -40.29 -48.79
CA LYS A 228 -1.10 -39.91 -50.18
C LYS A 228 -2.46 -39.28 -50.54
N ASP A 229 -2.34 -38.22 -51.36
CA ASP A 229 -3.12 -37.79 -52.52
C ASP A 229 -3.31 -36.26 -52.43
N GLY A 230 -2.91 -35.37 -53.34
CA GLY A 230 -2.31 -35.48 -54.66
C GLY A 230 -2.73 -34.23 -55.44
N PHE A 231 -1.90 -33.16 -55.48
CA PHE A 231 -1.72 -32.25 -56.62
C PHE A 231 -0.66 -31.16 -56.31
N THR A 232 0.28 -31.00 -57.24
CA THR A 232 1.21 -29.90 -57.59
C THR A 232 0.69 -28.48 -57.25
N GLU A 233 1.46 -27.44 -56.88
CA GLU A 233 2.80 -26.92 -57.26
C GLU A 233 3.43 -26.16 -56.04
N GLN A 234 4.74 -26.22 -55.75
CA GLN A 234 5.83 -25.36 -56.29
C GLN A 234 5.48 -23.84 -56.17
N VAL A 235 6.20 -22.95 -55.46
CA VAL A 235 7.57 -22.46 -55.74
C VAL A 235 8.06 -21.53 -54.60
N HIS A 236 9.21 -21.91 -54.03
CA HIS A 236 10.41 -21.12 -53.66
C HIS A 236 10.43 -19.97 -52.62
N LEU A 237 11.34 -20.16 -51.65
CA LEU A 237 11.98 -19.15 -50.82
C LEU A 237 12.90 -18.22 -51.64
N SER A 238 13.09 -16.99 -51.17
CA SER A 238 14.44 -16.46 -50.88
C SER A 238 14.40 -15.18 -50.06
N ALA A 239 15.24 -15.15 -49.02
CA ALA A 239 15.64 -13.97 -48.27
C ALA A 239 16.87 -13.32 -48.92
N VAL A 240 17.00 -12.00 -48.83
CA VAL A 240 18.28 -11.28 -48.95
C VAL A 240 18.27 -10.10 -47.95
N VAL A 241 19.39 -9.94 -47.26
CA VAL A 241 19.76 -8.89 -46.28
C VAL A 241 21.13 -8.33 -46.75
N PRO A 242 21.77 -7.32 -46.13
CA PRO A 242 21.48 -5.88 -45.92
C PRO A 242 22.51 -4.97 -46.64
N THR A 243 22.35 -3.63 -46.60
CA THR A 243 23.52 -2.69 -46.59
C THR A 243 23.15 -1.31 -46.00
N VAL A 244 24.06 -0.75 -45.19
CA VAL A 244 24.11 0.61 -44.58
C VAL A 244 25.30 1.37 -45.21
N PRO A 245 25.66 2.63 -44.84
CA PRO A 245 24.93 3.86 -44.49
C PRO A 245 25.50 5.12 -45.23
N VAL A 246 24.83 6.29 -45.23
CA VAL A 246 25.48 7.60 -45.52
C VAL A 246 24.81 8.75 -44.73
N VAL A 247 25.64 9.55 -44.05
CA VAL A 247 25.38 10.85 -43.38
C VAL A 247 25.49 12.02 -44.40
N VAL A 248 24.75 13.14 -44.26
CA VAL A 248 25.19 14.49 -43.76
C VAL A 248 24.07 15.57 -43.89
N SER A 249 24.05 16.51 -42.92
CA SER A 249 23.78 17.97 -43.01
C SER A 249 22.36 18.61 -43.07
N SER A 250 22.02 19.26 -41.95
CA SER A 250 21.51 20.63 -41.71
C SER A 250 20.86 21.50 -42.81
N SER A 251 19.74 22.15 -42.46
CA SER A 251 19.49 23.59 -42.68
C SER A 251 18.25 24.09 -41.92
N ALA A 252 18.36 25.29 -41.32
CA ALA A 252 17.28 26.06 -40.69
C ALA A 252 16.67 27.07 -41.68
N SER A 253 15.41 27.47 -41.48
CA SER A 253 14.95 28.89 -41.43
C SER A 253 13.43 29.06 -41.47
N THR A 254 12.93 29.97 -40.61
CA THR A 254 11.82 30.94 -40.79
C THR A 254 10.41 30.41 -41.10
N GLY A 255 9.32 30.76 -40.41
CA GLY A 255 9.00 31.94 -39.60
C GLY A 255 7.71 32.55 -40.14
N LEU A 256 6.63 32.61 -39.34
CA LEU A 256 5.58 33.62 -39.49
C LEU A 256 4.71 33.75 -38.22
N LYS A 257 4.68 35.00 -37.72
CA LYS A 257 3.83 35.59 -36.69
C LYS A 257 2.39 35.68 -37.24
N GLN A 258 1.29 35.75 -36.48
CA GLN A 258 0.79 36.82 -35.62
C GLN A 258 -0.58 36.32 -35.10
N SER A 259 -0.84 36.33 -33.80
CA SER A 259 -1.62 37.35 -33.08
C SER A 259 -3.02 37.61 -33.67
N LEU A 260 -4.07 37.36 -32.88
CA LEU A 260 -5.03 38.38 -32.45
C LEU A 260 -5.89 37.85 -31.29
N SER A 261 -5.96 38.66 -30.25
CA SER A 261 -6.74 38.53 -29.03
C SER A 261 -8.17 39.04 -29.24
N SER A 262 -9.18 38.47 -28.57
CA SER A 262 -10.29 39.24 -27.98
C SER A 262 -11.26 38.38 -27.16
N LEU A 263 -11.68 38.97 -26.04
CA LEU A 263 -12.56 38.49 -24.98
C LEU A 263 -14.06 38.43 -25.37
N SER A 264 -14.86 37.58 -24.73
CA SER A 264 -15.94 37.97 -23.78
C SER A 264 -17.11 36.95 -23.61
N ILE A 265 -17.28 36.48 -22.36
CA ILE A 265 -18.47 36.47 -21.46
C ILE A 265 -19.85 35.84 -21.85
N CYS A 266 -20.29 34.97 -20.90
CA CYS A 266 -21.63 34.52 -20.46
C CYS A 266 -22.57 33.69 -21.36
N SER A 267 -22.99 32.50 -20.84
CA SER A 267 -24.33 32.26 -20.25
C SER A 267 -24.50 30.78 -19.80
N ASN A 268 -25.05 30.56 -18.60
CA ASN A 268 -25.61 29.28 -18.09
C ASN A 268 -27.05 29.08 -18.66
N PRO A 269 -27.84 27.98 -18.43
CA PRO A 269 -27.63 26.77 -17.60
C PRO A 269 -28.14 25.40 -18.21
N THR A 270 -27.94 24.32 -17.44
CA THR A 270 -28.70 23.03 -17.37
C THR A 270 -28.74 22.07 -18.58
N ALA A 271 -28.10 20.89 -18.44
CA ALA A 271 -28.69 19.60 -18.82
C ALA A 271 -27.93 18.43 -18.18
N VAL A 272 -28.69 17.59 -17.49
CA VAL A 272 -28.28 16.29 -16.93
C VAL A 272 -28.09 15.30 -18.07
N LEU A 273 -26.95 14.63 -18.14
CA LEU A 273 -26.83 13.38 -18.90
C LEU A 273 -25.87 12.42 -18.20
N SER A 274 -26.47 11.37 -17.66
CA SER A 274 -25.84 10.17 -17.15
C SER A 274 -25.05 9.47 -18.25
N TYR A 275 -23.77 9.20 -18.03
CA TYR A 275 -23.08 8.10 -18.69
C TYR A 275 -22.19 7.37 -17.70
N VAL A 276 -22.53 6.11 -17.44
CA VAL A 276 -21.67 5.14 -16.79
C VAL A 276 -20.56 4.81 -17.79
N SER A 277 -19.32 5.10 -17.42
CA SER A 277 -18.16 4.54 -18.11
C SER A 277 -17.19 3.99 -17.08
N THR A 278 -17.13 2.67 -17.05
CA THR A 278 -16.16 1.86 -16.32
C THR A 278 -14.80 2.08 -16.98
N GLY A 279 -14.01 2.96 -16.38
CA GLY A 279 -12.60 3.14 -16.71
C GLY A 279 -11.85 3.34 -15.41
N THR A 280 -11.17 2.30 -14.93
CA THR A 280 -10.18 2.45 -13.86
C THR A 280 -9.07 3.35 -14.40
N LEU A 281 -9.19 4.64 -14.14
CA LEU A 281 -8.12 5.60 -14.36
C LEU A 281 -7.03 5.31 -13.32
N PHE A 282 -5.83 5.05 -13.82
CA PHE A 282 -4.61 5.13 -13.04
C PHE A 282 -4.37 6.60 -12.73
N THR A 283 -4.45 6.96 -11.47
CA THR A 283 -4.22 8.33 -11.02
C THR A 283 -2.87 8.38 -10.30
N GLU A 284 -1.82 8.81 -11.00
CA GLU A 284 -0.69 9.44 -10.33
C GLU A 284 -1.19 10.81 -9.87
N VAL A 285 -1.70 10.82 -8.64
CA VAL A 285 -2.29 12.01 -8.05
C VAL A 285 -1.15 12.90 -7.57
N LYS A 286 -0.62 13.73 -8.46
CA LYS A 286 0.17 14.90 -8.06
C LYS A 286 -0.78 16.00 -7.57
N LEU A 287 -1.63 15.70 -6.58
CA LEU A 287 -2.50 16.69 -5.96
C LEU A 287 -1.70 17.43 -4.91
N LYS A 288 -1.11 18.51 -5.38
CA LYS A 288 -0.65 19.62 -4.56
C LYS A 288 -1.87 20.25 -3.92
N ILE A 289 -2.07 19.91 -2.65
CA ILE A 289 -3.11 20.46 -1.77
C ILE A 289 -2.95 22.00 -1.78
N LYS A 290 -4.05 22.74 -1.82
CA LYS A 290 -4.05 24.20 -1.90
C LYS A 290 -4.84 24.77 -0.74
#